data_AF-A0A3D3UZ89-F1
#
_entry.id   AF-A0A3D3UZ89-F1
#
_cell.length_a   1.000
_cell.length_b   1.000
_cell.length_c   1.000
_cell.angle_alpha   90.00
_cell.angle_beta   90.00
_cell.angle_gamma   90.00
#
_symmetry.space_group_name_H-M   'P 1'
#
loop_
_entity.id
_entity.type
_entity.pdbx_description
1 polymer ?
#
loop_
_entity_poly.entity_id
_entity_poly.type
_entity_poly.pdbx_seq_one_letter_code
_entity_poly.pdbx_strand_id
1 'polypeptide(L)'
;MKPSSFRARTGCWSFRMALASTWRTMMRESLVRACEVRYAMANDGRERAERTANYHISRGFHWTKELSELLGQYEKQRDKYQTLDVFMPEIVKLFQNYD
;
A
#
# COMPACT_ATOMS: atom_id res chain seq x y z
N MET A 1 -47.36 -10.93 2.90
CA MET A 1 -45.94 -11.27 2.68
C MET A 1 -45.28 -10.13 1.91
N LYS A 2 -44.38 -9.37 2.55
CA LYS A 2 -43.59 -8.30 1.93
C LYS A 2 -42.13 -8.72 2.00
N PRO A 3 -41.35 -8.71 0.90
CA PRO A 3 -39.97 -9.12 0.94
C PRO A 3 -39.11 -8.04 1.61
N SER A 4 -38.35 -8.49 2.58
CA SER A 4 -37.34 -7.77 3.35
C SER A 4 -36.20 -7.26 2.47
N SER A 5 -36.05 -5.93 2.37
CA SER A 5 -34.86 -5.30 1.82
C SER A 5 -33.74 -5.31 2.86
N PHE A 6 -32.85 -6.30 2.76
CA PHE A 6 -31.62 -6.37 3.53
C PHE A 6 -30.66 -5.28 3.02
N ARG A 7 -30.64 -4.13 3.69
CA ARG A 7 -29.72 -3.03 3.39
C ARG A 7 -28.31 -3.47 3.81
N ALA A 8 -27.51 -3.88 2.84
CA ALA A 8 -26.09 -4.16 3.03
C ALA A 8 -25.42 -2.94 3.65
N ARG A 9 -24.91 -3.14 4.87
CA ARG A 9 -24.14 -2.16 5.63
C ARG A 9 -22.81 -2.03 4.89
N THR A 10 -22.70 -1.02 4.03
CA THR A 10 -21.42 -0.63 3.42
C THR A 10 -20.45 -0.37 4.56
N GLY A 11 -19.38 -1.16 4.60
CA GLY A 11 -18.27 -0.98 5.53
C GLY A 11 -17.67 0.40 5.31
N CYS A 12 -18.13 1.34 6.13
CA CYS A 12 -17.52 2.64 6.31
C CYS A 12 -16.17 2.37 6.97
N TRP A 13 -15.13 2.28 6.15
CA TRP A 13 -13.76 2.40 6.62
C TRP A 13 -13.60 3.84 7.11
N SER A 14 -14.01 4.07 8.36
CA SER A 14 -13.93 5.37 9.02
C SER A 14 -12.46 5.64 9.27
N PHE A 15 -11.89 6.50 8.43
CA PHE A 15 -10.56 7.06 8.56
C PHE A 15 -10.54 7.95 9.81
N ARG A 16 -10.38 7.35 10.99
CA ARG A 16 -10.17 8.06 12.25
C ARG A 16 -8.68 8.08 12.54
N MET A 17 -8.07 9.25 12.38
CA MET A 17 -7.01 9.84 13.19
C MET A 17 -6.50 11.09 12.45
N ALA A 18 -7.30 12.15 12.47
CA ALA A 18 -6.81 13.49 12.21
C ALA A 18 -5.92 13.92 13.38
N LEU A 19 -4.86 14.68 13.08
CA LEU A 19 -4.05 15.56 13.98
C LEU A 19 -2.55 15.24 14.16
N ALA A 20 -1.92 14.49 13.25
CA ALA A 20 -0.48 14.67 12.98
C ALA A 20 -0.17 14.42 11.49
N SER A 21 -0.09 15.50 10.70
CA SER A 21 0.47 15.57 9.32
C SER A 21 -0.08 14.59 8.28
N THR A 22 -0.96 15.06 7.40
CA THR A 22 -1.54 14.33 6.26
C THR A 22 -0.49 13.54 5.46
N TRP A 23 0.69 14.12 5.24
CA TRP A 23 1.77 13.47 4.49
C TRP A 23 2.41 12.29 5.23
N ARG A 24 2.57 12.32 6.57
CA ARG A 24 3.10 11.18 7.33
C ARG A 24 2.11 10.02 7.32
N THR A 25 0.81 10.33 7.40
CA THR A 25 -0.24 9.31 7.28
C THR A 25 -0.26 8.71 5.88
N MET A 26 -0.21 9.53 4.83
CA MET A 26 -0.09 9.09 3.44
C MET A 26 1.13 8.18 3.23
N MET A 27 2.29 8.58 3.76
CA MET A 27 3.52 7.80 3.67
C MET A 27 3.39 6.44 4.37
N ARG A 28 2.86 6.42 5.61
CA ARG A 28 2.65 5.18 6.36
C ARG A 28 1.68 4.24 5.67
N GLU A 29 0.53 4.74 5.23
CA GLU A 29 -0.46 3.95 4.48
C GLU A 29 0.14 3.40 3.19
N SER A 30 0.90 4.22 2.44
CA SER A 30 1.57 3.79 1.22
C SER A 30 2.51 2.62 1.46
N LEU A 31 3.32 2.68 2.52
CA LEU A 31 4.21 1.59 2.90
C LEU A 31 3.43 0.33 3.27
N VAL A 32 2.37 0.46 4.08
CA VAL A 32 1.51 -0.67 4.45
C VAL A 32 0.89 -1.33 3.21
N ARG A 33 0.41 -0.56 2.23
CA ARG A 33 -0.21 -1.11 1.01
C ARG A 33 0.81 -1.78 0.11
N ALA A 34 2.00 -1.23 -0.01
CA ALA A 34 3.09 -1.87 -0.74
C ALA A 34 3.50 -3.19 -0.06
N CYS A 35 3.57 -3.22 1.27
CA CYS A 35 3.82 -4.44 2.04
C CYS A 35 2.70 -5.49 1.86
N GLU A 36 1.43 -5.07 1.78
CA GLU A 36 0.30 -5.96 1.48
C GLU A 36 0.48 -6.66 0.12
N VAL A 37 0.94 -5.93 -0.90
CA VAL A 37 1.26 -6.49 -2.22
C VAL A 37 2.46 -7.44 -2.16
N ARG A 38 3.53 -7.09 -1.42
CA ARG A 38 4.69 -7.98 -1.20
C ARG A 38 4.28 -9.29 -0.53
N TYR A 39 3.45 -9.19 0.51
CA TYR A 39 2.93 -10.34 1.23
C TYR A 39 2.11 -11.26 0.32
N ALA A 40 1.17 -10.68 -0.45
CA ALA A 40 0.40 -11.43 -1.44
C ALA A 40 1.30 -12.11 -2.49
N MET A 41 2.37 -11.43 -2.95
CA MET A 41 3.34 -12.01 -3.88
C MET A 41 4.06 -13.22 -3.27
N ALA A 42 4.50 -13.11 -2.02
CA ALA A 42 5.25 -14.16 -1.34
C ALA A 42 4.38 -15.38 -0.97
N ASN A 43 3.10 -15.16 -0.64
CA ASN A 43 2.25 -16.19 -0.05
C ASN A 43 1.17 -16.74 -0.97
N ASP A 44 0.64 -15.91 -1.88
CA ASP A 44 -0.51 -16.24 -2.73
C ASP A 44 -0.18 -16.16 -4.24
N GLY A 45 1.04 -15.71 -4.57
CA GLY A 45 1.55 -15.63 -5.94
C GLY A 45 1.20 -14.36 -6.71
N ARG A 46 1.70 -14.30 -7.95
CA ARG A 46 1.71 -13.09 -8.78
C ARG A 46 0.32 -12.53 -9.08
N GLU A 47 -0.62 -13.39 -9.44
CA GLU A 47 -1.98 -12.95 -9.82
C GLU A 47 -2.69 -12.28 -8.63
N ARG A 48 -2.52 -12.82 -7.41
CA ARG A 48 -3.08 -12.22 -6.20
C ARG A 48 -2.41 -10.89 -5.86
N ALA A 49 -1.09 -10.80 -6.03
CA ALA A 49 -0.35 -9.55 -5.85
C ALA A 49 -0.82 -8.46 -6.83
N GLU A 50 -0.99 -8.79 -8.11
CA GLU A 50 -1.47 -7.85 -9.14
C GLU A 50 -2.89 -7.35 -8.83
N ARG A 51 -3.81 -8.24 -8.41
CA ARG A 51 -5.15 -7.83 -7.96
C ARG A 51 -5.11 -6.91 -6.76
N THR A 52 -4.23 -7.19 -5.79
CA THR A 52 -4.07 -6.37 -4.58
C THR A 52 -3.52 -4.98 -4.93
N ALA A 53 -2.52 -4.90 -5.81
CA ALA A 53 -2.00 -3.63 -6.29
C ALA A 53 -3.09 -2.81 -7.00
N ASN A 54 -3.83 -3.43 -7.94
CA ASN A 54 -4.91 -2.76 -8.67
C ASN A 54 -6.03 -2.27 -7.75
N TYR A 55 -6.35 -3.01 -6.68
CA TYR A 55 -7.29 -2.58 -5.66
C TYR A 55 -6.85 -1.29 -4.97
N HIS A 56 -5.59 -1.17 -4.55
CA HIS A 56 -5.10 0.08 -3.93
C HIS A 56 -4.99 1.24 -4.93
N ILE A 57 -4.57 0.96 -6.18
CA ILE A 57 -4.53 1.94 -7.26
C ILE A 57 -5.93 2.54 -7.50
N SER A 58 -6.97 1.70 -7.56
CA SER A 58 -8.35 2.17 -7.72
C SER A 58 -8.88 3.05 -6.56
N ARG A 59 -8.18 3.05 -5.42
CA ARG A 59 -8.49 3.87 -4.24
C ARG A 59 -7.62 5.12 -4.12
N GLY A 60 -6.86 5.44 -5.16
CA GLY A 60 -6.02 6.64 -5.24
C GLY A 60 -4.55 6.43 -4.87
N PHE A 61 -4.11 5.20 -4.57
CA PHE A 61 -2.70 4.90 -4.30
C PHE A 61 -1.99 4.42 -5.57
N HIS A 62 -1.81 5.33 -6.54
CA HIS A 62 -1.30 5.00 -7.89
C HIS A 62 0.11 4.40 -7.89
N TRP A 63 0.95 4.82 -6.94
CA TRP A 63 2.33 4.37 -6.76
C TRP A 63 2.47 2.97 -6.12
N THR A 64 1.38 2.32 -5.71
CA THR A 64 1.45 1.07 -4.91
C THR A 64 2.24 -0.03 -5.59
N LYS A 65 2.06 -0.20 -6.90
CA LYS A 65 2.75 -1.26 -7.65
C LYS A 65 4.26 -1.03 -7.66
N GLU A 66 4.70 0.15 -8.11
CA GLU A 66 6.11 0.52 -8.18
C GLU A 66 6.78 0.53 -6.82
N LEU A 67 6.07 1.02 -5.78
CA LEU A 67 6.57 1.00 -4.41
C LEU A 67 6.75 -0.44 -3.90
N SER A 68 5.84 -1.36 -4.25
CA SER A 68 6.00 -2.78 -3.91
C SER A 68 7.19 -3.42 -4.64
N GLU A 69 7.47 -3.04 -5.88
CA GLU A 69 8.62 -3.53 -6.62
C GLU A 69 9.92 -3.00 -6.00
N LEU A 70 9.95 -1.73 -5.61
CA LEU A 70 11.06 -1.07 -4.94
C LEU A 70 11.37 -1.73 -3.58
N LEU A 71 10.35 -2.01 -2.76
CA LEU A 71 10.53 -2.77 -1.52
C LEU A 71 11.03 -4.18 -1.77
N GLY A 72 10.62 -4.81 -2.88
CA GLY A 72 11.18 -6.10 -3.29
C GLY A 72 12.67 -6.06 -3.64
N GLN A 73 13.19 -4.91 -4.10
CA GLN A 73 14.62 -4.71 -4.30
C GLN A 73 15.35 -4.52 -2.95
N TYR A 74 14.76 -3.75 -2.04
CA TYR A 74 15.27 -3.60 -0.67
C TYR A 74 15.39 -4.95 0.05
N GLU A 75 14.35 -5.79 0.00
CA GLU A 75 14.35 -7.12 0.62
C GLU A 75 15.48 -8.02 0.08
N LYS A 76 15.79 -7.95 -1.22
CA LYS A 76 16.88 -8.71 -1.84
C LYS A 76 18.27 -8.18 -1.48
N GLN A 77 18.38 -6.93 -1.02
CA GLN A 77 19.62 -6.25 -0.71
C GLN A 77 19.71 -5.89 0.78
N ARG A 78 19.08 -6.69 1.65
CA ARG A 78 19.00 -6.44 3.09
C ARG A 78 20.38 -6.38 3.76
N ASP A 79 21.38 -7.02 3.17
CA ASP A 79 22.79 -6.95 3.61
C ASP A 79 23.39 -5.55 3.43
N LYS A 80 22.95 -4.82 2.39
CA LYS A 80 23.41 -3.47 2.06
C LYS A 80 22.58 -2.39 2.77
N TYR A 81 21.28 -2.63 2.94
CA TYR A 81 20.36 -1.72 3.61
C TYR A 81 19.88 -2.34 4.92
N GLN A 82 20.65 -2.14 6.00
CA GLN A 82 20.37 -2.75 7.30
C GLN A 82 19.03 -2.28 7.90
N THR A 83 18.65 -1.03 7.66
CA THR A 83 17.39 -0.44 8.10
C THR A 83 16.63 0.21 6.94
N LEU A 84 15.31 0.33 7.11
CA LEU A 84 14.46 1.02 6.15
C LEU A 84 14.86 2.50 6.02
N ASP A 85 15.34 3.13 7.09
CA ASP A 85 15.78 4.54 7.08
C ASP A 85 16.87 4.81 6.03
N VAL A 86 17.82 3.88 5.85
CA VAL A 86 18.86 4.01 4.83
C VAL A 86 18.27 3.92 3.41
N PHE A 87 17.14 3.26 3.26
CA PHE A 87 16.45 3.07 1.98
C PHE A 87 15.40 4.17 1.68
N MET A 88 15.04 4.98 2.67
CA MET A 88 14.07 6.07 2.52
C MET A 88 14.36 7.05 1.37
N PRO A 89 15.62 7.42 1.04
CA PRO A 89 15.91 8.28 -0.10
C PRO A 89 15.38 7.73 -1.44
N GLU A 90 15.45 6.42 -1.65
CA GLU A 90 14.92 5.80 -2.88
C GLU A 90 13.39 5.84 -2.92
N ILE A 91 12.74 5.71 -1.76
CA ILE A 91 11.29 5.85 -1.64
C ILE A 91 10.87 7.29 -1.94
N VAL A 92 11.59 8.30 -1.42
CA VAL A 92 11.31 9.72 -1.70
C VAL A 92 11.44 10.03 -3.19
N LYS A 93 12.50 9.52 -3.85
CA LYS A 93 12.66 9.68 -5.32
C LYS A 93 11.48 9.11 -6.09
N LEU A 94 10.91 8.00 -5.65
CA LEU A 94 9.72 7.44 -6.28
C LEU A 94 8.53 8.40 -6.17
N PHE A 95 8.28 8.97 -5.00
CA PHE A 95 7.17 9.92 -4.81
C PHE A 95 7.33 11.22 -5.60
N GLN A 96 8.57 11.68 -5.84
CA GLN A 96 8.84 12.84 -6.69
C GLN A 96 8.36 12.67 -8.14
N ASN A 97 8.14 11.45 -8.61
CA ASN A 97 7.57 11.19 -9.94
C ASN A 97 6.05 11.33 -10.00
N TYR A 98 5.40 11.51 -8.84
CA TYR A 98 3.94 11.57 -8.68
C TYR A 98 3.46 12.91 -8.09
N ASP A 99 4.37 13.85 -7.81
CA ASP A 99 4.10 15.25 -7.47
C ASP A 99 3.80 16.08 -8.74
#